data_AF-A0A9E4B428-F1
#
_entry.id   AF-A0A9E4B428-F1
#
_cell.length_a   1.000
_cell.length_b   1.000
_cell.length_c   1.000
_cell.angle_alpha   90.00
_cell.angle_beta   90.00
_cell.angle_gamma   90.00
#
_symmetry.space_group_name_H-M   'P 1'
#
loop_
_entity.id
_entity.type
_entity.pdbx_description
1 polymer ?
#
loop_
_entity_poly.entity_id
_entity_poly.type
_entity_poly.pdbx_seq_one_letter_code
_entity_poly.pdbx_strand_id
1 'polypeptide(L)'
;MRTRLKSRVYALPAHVAIGLILAGLVGGSAEAQVSLNGSARSLSLQNQVARQHDFTYLTTASRVNRFVALGYLVRVPEGSNYVLHNISFPVARPEVKLFIERLSRQYRAACGELLYVTSLTRPKSHQPRNASSKSVHPTGMALDLRRPNNSRCRTWLESVLMQLEGSGVLEATRERRPPHYHVALFPSQYASYVARLEARAENRTYRVAVGDTLWDIARKYGVSVSSLRQRNNLSGSTIRPGQLLQISSW
;
A
#
# COMPACT_ATOMS: atom_id res chain seq x y z
N MET A 1 20.73 -21.53 13.32
CA MET A 1 19.26 -21.68 13.44
C MET A 1 18.55 -20.31 13.48
N ARG A 2 18.36 -19.62 12.35
CA ARG A 2 17.54 -18.36 12.27
C ARG A 2 16.92 -18.12 10.89
N THR A 3 16.54 -19.18 10.18
CA THR A 3 16.01 -19.10 8.80
C THR A 3 14.49 -19.30 8.70
N ARG A 4 13.78 -19.65 9.78
CA ARG A 4 12.33 -19.98 9.73
C ARG A 4 11.35 -18.82 9.97
N LEU A 5 11.81 -17.63 10.36
CA LEU A 5 10.93 -16.47 10.61
C LEU A 5 10.71 -15.56 9.40
N LYS A 6 11.54 -15.67 8.34
CA LYS A 6 11.41 -14.80 7.16
C LYS A 6 10.29 -15.21 6.21
N SER A 7 9.77 -16.45 6.25
CA SER A 7 8.85 -16.95 5.24
C SER A 7 7.36 -16.72 5.50
N ARG A 8 6.94 -16.42 6.75
CA ARG A 8 5.50 -16.26 7.06
C ARG A 8 4.94 -14.87 6.75
N VAL A 9 5.76 -13.82 6.74
CA VAL A 9 5.30 -12.44 6.43
C VAL A 9 5.18 -12.21 4.92
N TYR A 10 5.96 -12.93 4.10
CA TYR A 10 5.99 -12.76 2.64
C TYR A 10 5.11 -13.74 1.86
N ALA A 11 4.37 -14.61 2.55
CA ALA A 11 3.38 -15.51 1.97
C ALA A 11 1.97 -14.89 1.93
N LEU A 12 1.88 -13.58 1.66
CA LEU A 12 0.59 -12.95 1.40
C LEU A 12 0.16 -13.32 -0.03
N PRO A 13 -1.00 -13.98 -0.23
CA PRO A 13 -1.44 -14.37 -1.56
C PRO A 13 -1.59 -13.14 -2.46
N ALA A 14 -1.07 -13.22 -3.68
CA ALA A 14 -1.03 -12.15 -4.67
C ALA A 14 -2.41 -11.71 -5.22
N HIS A 15 -3.51 -12.12 -4.58
CA HIS A 15 -4.89 -11.98 -5.08
C HIS A 15 -5.84 -11.43 -4.00
N VAL A 16 -5.38 -10.45 -3.23
CA VAL A 16 -6.21 -9.78 -2.21
C VAL A 16 -6.78 -8.49 -2.80
N ALA A 17 -7.98 -8.55 -3.36
CA ALA A 17 -8.69 -7.42 -3.98
C ALA A 17 -9.45 -6.62 -2.91
N ILE A 18 -8.72 -6.05 -1.94
CA ILE A 18 -9.33 -5.15 -0.96
C ILE A 18 -9.72 -3.82 -1.63
N GLY A 19 -11.01 -3.73 -1.97
CA GLY A 19 -11.75 -2.48 -2.16
C GLY A 19 -12.25 -1.94 -0.82
N LEU A 20 -11.33 -1.53 0.07
CA LEU A 20 -11.71 -0.65 1.17
C LEU A 20 -11.49 0.79 0.70
N ILE A 21 -12.58 1.52 0.50
CA ILE A 21 -12.54 2.98 0.52
C ILE A 21 -12.03 3.34 1.92
N LEU A 22 -10.90 4.03 1.99
CA LEU A 22 -10.30 4.58 3.21
C LEU A 22 -11.15 5.68 3.90
N ALA A 23 -12.46 5.74 3.60
CA ALA A 23 -13.40 6.69 4.18
C ALA A 23 -14.28 5.96 5.22
N GLY A 24 -13.99 6.17 6.51
CA GLY A 24 -14.82 5.63 7.58
C GLY A 24 -14.27 5.83 8.99
N LEU A 25 -14.51 7.02 9.53
CA LEU A 25 -14.76 7.37 10.95
C LEU A 25 -13.79 6.88 12.02
N VAL A 26 -12.91 7.78 12.47
CA VAL A 26 -12.47 7.85 13.87
C VAL A 26 -12.57 9.31 14.32
N GLY A 27 -13.32 9.54 15.40
CA GLY A 27 -13.46 10.85 16.02
C GLY A 27 -12.24 11.23 16.86
N GLY A 28 -11.93 12.53 16.84
CA GLY A 28 -11.39 13.28 17.98
C GLY A 28 -10.07 12.80 18.59
N SER A 29 -8.95 13.20 18.01
CA SER A 29 -7.77 13.67 18.74
C SER A 29 -7.15 14.76 17.88
N ALA A 30 -6.56 15.80 18.48
CA ALA A 30 -5.81 16.80 17.73
C ALA A 30 -4.57 16.15 17.10
N GLU A 31 -4.76 15.54 15.91
CA GLU A 31 -3.69 15.05 15.08
C GLU A 31 -2.86 16.25 14.67
N ALA A 32 -1.57 16.24 15.00
CA ALA A 32 -0.61 17.19 14.43
C ALA A 32 -0.90 17.27 12.93
N GLN A 33 -1.13 18.47 12.41
CA GLN A 33 -1.69 18.69 11.09
C GLN A 33 -0.79 18.04 10.02
N VAL A 34 -1.09 16.80 9.67
CA VAL A 34 -0.33 16.00 8.72
C VAL A 34 -0.39 16.75 7.40
N SER A 35 0.76 17.03 6.81
CA SER A 35 0.83 17.81 5.59
C SER A 35 1.88 17.22 4.67
N LEU A 36 1.62 17.23 3.36
CA LEU A 36 2.58 16.77 2.37
C LEU A 36 3.75 17.77 2.16
N ASN A 37 3.96 18.71 3.08
CA ASN A 37 5.10 19.61 3.05
C ASN A 37 6.27 18.91 3.74
N GLY A 38 7.27 18.53 2.95
CA GLY A 38 8.48 17.90 3.48
C GLY A 38 9.17 18.78 4.53
N SER A 39 9.82 18.13 5.49
CA SER A 39 10.58 18.80 6.55
C SER A 39 11.91 18.09 6.82
N ALA A 40 12.88 18.79 7.42
CA ALA A 40 14.12 18.17 7.87
C ALA A 40 13.88 17.03 8.88
N ARG A 41 12.78 17.12 9.64
CA ARG A 41 12.31 16.07 10.56
C ARG A 41 11.83 14.84 9.79
N SER A 42 11.01 15.02 8.75
CA SER A 42 10.56 13.94 7.87
C SER A 42 11.74 13.16 7.29
N LEU A 43 12.71 13.84 6.67
CA LEU A 43 13.91 13.19 6.11
C LEU A 43 14.72 12.44 7.18
N SER A 44 14.82 12.99 8.39
CA SER A 44 15.56 12.35 9.49
C SER A 44 14.81 11.12 10.01
N LEU A 45 13.47 11.15 10.07
CA LEU A 45 12.64 10.02 10.45
C LEU A 45 12.77 8.88 9.43
N GLN A 46 12.71 9.17 8.14
CA GLN A 46 12.89 8.17 7.09
C GLN A 46 14.24 7.43 7.23
N ASN A 47 15.31 8.18 7.52
CA ASN A 47 16.64 7.60 7.77
C ASN A 47 16.70 6.80 9.07
N GLN A 48 16.04 7.27 10.13
CA GLN A 48 15.94 6.56 11.39
C GLN A 48 15.26 5.19 11.19
N VAL A 49 14.12 5.16 10.49
CA VAL A 49 13.40 3.91 10.19
C VAL A 49 14.26 2.99 9.34
N ALA A 50 14.95 3.50 8.31
CA ALA A 50 15.87 2.69 7.52
C ALA A 50 16.99 2.05 8.37
N ARG A 51 17.52 2.78 9.36
CA ARG A 51 18.52 2.27 10.31
C ARG A 51 17.95 1.25 11.28
N GLN A 52 16.74 1.48 11.81
CA GLN A 52 16.05 0.54 12.70
C GLN A 52 15.76 -0.81 12.02
N HIS A 53 15.60 -0.82 10.69
CA HIS A 53 15.45 -2.04 9.90
C HIS A 53 16.79 -2.62 9.40
N ASP A 54 17.93 -2.07 9.80
CA ASP A 54 19.25 -2.45 9.30
C ASP A 54 19.36 -2.44 7.76
N PHE A 55 18.65 -1.50 7.11
CA PHE A 55 18.67 -1.43 5.66
C PHE A 55 19.99 -0.92 5.12
N THR A 56 20.56 -1.70 4.20
CA THR A 56 21.71 -1.28 3.41
C THR A 56 21.32 -0.24 2.37
N TYR A 57 22.05 0.87 2.32
CA TYR A 57 21.98 1.84 1.22
C TYR A 57 22.81 1.33 0.05
N LEU A 58 22.14 0.82 -0.99
CA LEU A 58 22.78 0.17 -2.13
C LEU A 58 23.60 1.18 -2.94
N THR A 59 24.87 0.87 -3.17
CA THR A 59 25.79 1.79 -3.85
C THR A 59 25.82 1.62 -5.37
N THR A 60 25.66 0.39 -5.86
CA THR A 60 25.81 0.04 -7.29
C THR A 60 24.67 -0.82 -7.81
N ALA A 61 24.50 -0.85 -9.14
CA ALA A 61 23.58 -1.75 -9.83
C ALA A 61 23.83 -3.23 -9.50
N SER A 62 25.10 -3.65 -9.45
CA SER A 62 25.47 -5.02 -9.05
C SER A 62 24.97 -5.38 -7.64
N ARG A 63 25.04 -4.44 -6.69
CA ARG A 63 24.48 -4.67 -5.34
C ARG A 63 22.96 -4.77 -5.36
N VAL A 64 22.27 -4.01 -6.22
CA VAL A 64 20.82 -4.16 -6.42
C VAL A 64 20.49 -5.56 -6.91
N ASN A 65 21.17 -6.04 -7.96
CA ASN A 65 20.97 -7.40 -8.51
C ASN A 65 21.21 -8.49 -7.45
N ARG A 66 22.26 -8.33 -6.63
CA ARG A 66 22.53 -9.25 -5.51
C ARG A 66 21.40 -9.25 -4.47
N PHE A 67 20.83 -8.09 -4.15
CA PHE A 67 19.71 -8.00 -3.20
C PHE A 67 18.43 -8.63 -3.75
N VAL A 68 18.21 -8.54 -5.07
CA VAL A 68 17.12 -9.27 -5.74
C VAL A 68 17.34 -10.78 -5.67
N ALA A 69 18.54 -11.26 -6.02
CA ALA A 69 18.88 -12.68 -5.97
C ALA A 69 18.75 -13.29 -4.56
N LEU A 70 19.00 -12.50 -3.51
CA LEU A 70 18.85 -12.90 -2.12
C LEU A 70 17.42 -12.74 -1.57
N GLY A 71 16.47 -12.25 -2.37
CA GLY A 71 15.08 -12.04 -1.97
C GLY A 71 14.85 -10.84 -1.05
N TYR A 72 15.85 -9.97 -0.87
CA TYR A 72 15.71 -8.75 -0.08
C TYR A 72 14.96 -7.64 -0.81
N LEU A 73 15.04 -7.63 -2.14
CA LEU A 73 14.24 -6.80 -3.03
C LEU A 73 13.49 -7.72 -4.00
N VAL A 74 12.33 -7.29 -4.45
CA VAL A 74 11.49 -8.01 -5.41
C VAL A 74 11.23 -7.16 -6.63
N ARG A 75 11.03 -7.82 -7.78
CA ARG A 75 10.60 -7.17 -9.01
C ARG A 75 9.18 -6.63 -8.84
N VAL A 76 8.96 -5.37 -9.22
CA VAL A 76 7.63 -4.75 -9.32
C VAL A 76 7.24 -4.80 -10.80
N PRO A 77 6.39 -5.73 -11.27
CA PRO A 77 6.01 -5.81 -12.68
C PRO A 77 5.14 -4.61 -13.09
N GLU A 78 4.87 -4.45 -14.39
CA GLU A 78 3.75 -3.60 -14.81
C GLU A 78 2.43 -4.22 -14.33
N GLY A 79 1.42 -3.37 -14.07
CA GLY A 79 0.12 -3.82 -13.58
C GLY A 79 -1.04 -3.24 -14.38
N SER A 80 -2.21 -3.84 -14.28
CA SER A 80 -3.43 -3.31 -14.93
C SER A 80 -3.95 -2.01 -14.30
N ASN A 81 -3.41 -1.60 -13.14
CA ASN A 81 -3.86 -0.43 -12.38
C ASN A 81 -2.78 0.65 -12.22
N TYR A 82 -1.56 0.39 -12.67
CA TYR A 82 -0.44 1.33 -12.56
C TYR A 82 0.55 1.16 -13.71
N VAL A 83 1.35 2.20 -13.95
CA VAL A 83 2.42 2.23 -14.95
C VAL A 83 3.75 2.52 -14.26
N LEU A 84 4.82 1.82 -14.63
CA LEU A 84 6.18 2.17 -14.25
C LEU A 84 6.80 3.07 -15.33
N HIS A 85 6.91 4.36 -15.04
CA HIS A 85 7.39 5.33 -16.00
C HIS A 85 8.87 5.65 -15.79
N ASN A 86 9.71 5.28 -16.77
CA ASN A 86 11.14 5.59 -16.84
C ASN A 86 11.95 5.13 -15.60
N ILE A 87 11.69 3.90 -15.12
CA ILE A 87 12.36 3.33 -13.94
C ILE A 87 13.46 2.36 -14.36
N SER A 88 14.73 2.72 -14.12
CA SER A 88 15.89 1.87 -14.45
C SER A 88 16.01 0.63 -13.55
N PHE A 89 15.57 0.73 -12.29
CA PHE A 89 15.62 -0.37 -11.31
C PHE A 89 14.23 -0.62 -10.74
N PRO A 90 13.36 -1.32 -11.48
CA PRO A 90 11.97 -1.53 -11.11
C PRO A 90 11.82 -2.68 -10.09
N VAL A 91 12.52 -2.49 -8.98
CA VAL A 91 12.59 -3.40 -7.83
C VAL A 91 12.40 -2.59 -6.55
N ALA A 92 11.85 -3.20 -5.52
CA ALA A 92 11.61 -2.54 -4.23
C ALA A 92 11.55 -3.58 -3.11
N ARG A 93 11.40 -3.13 -1.87
CA ARG A 93 11.02 -4.02 -0.76
C ARG A 93 9.64 -4.65 -1.03
N PRO A 94 9.39 -5.88 -0.59
CA PRO A 94 8.10 -6.54 -0.82
C PRO A 94 6.89 -5.71 -0.35
N GLU A 95 7.03 -5.00 0.76
CA GLU A 95 5.98 -4.15 1.33
C GLU A 95 5.70 -2.93 0.46
N VAL A 96 6.71 -2.39 -0.24
CA VAL A 96 6.52 -1.32 -1.24
C VAL A 96 5.78 -1.84 -2.46
N LYS A 97 6.09 -3.05 -2.92
CA LYS A 97 5.33 -3.71 -4.01
C LYS A 97 3.85 -3.88 -3.60
N LEU A 98 3.60 -4.40 -2.40
CA LEU A 98 2.26 -4.54 -1.84
C LEU A 98 1.51 -3.20 -1.76
N PHE A 99 2.20 -2.15 -1.30
CA PHE A 99 1.65 -0.79 -1.24
C PHE A 99 1.20 -0.30 -2.62
N ILE A 100 2.05 -0.43 -3.65
CA ILE A 100 1.72 -0.02 -5.02
C ILE A 100 0.51 -0.78 -5.54
N GLU A 101 0.48 -2.09 -5.36
CA GLU A 101 -0.62 -2.94 -5.84
C GLU A 101 -1.95 -2.56 -5.17
N ARG A 102 -1.96 -2.32 -3.86
CA ARG A 102 -3.17 -1.92 -3.12
C ARG A 102 -3.61 -0.50 -3.46
N LEU A 103 -2.68 0.46 -3.42
CA LEU A 103 -2.95 1.87 -3.70
C LEU A 103 -3.47 2.05 -5.13
N SER A 104 -2.83 1.42 -6.12
CA SER A 104 -3.22 1.56 -7.53
C SER A 104 -4.62 1.03 -7.83
N ARG A 105 -5.00 -0.12 -7.25
CA ARG A 105 -6.38 -0.65 -7.35
C ARG A 105 -7.40 0.35 -6.81
N GLN A 106 -7.15 0.86 -5.60
CA GLN A 106 -8.05 1.81 -4.95
C GLN A 106 -8.11 3.15 -5.69
N TYR A 107 -6.97 3.63 -6.17
CA TYR A 107 -6.85 4.85 -6.96
C TYR A 107 -7.67 4.76 -8.25
N ARG A 108 -7.50 3.66 -9.01
CA ARG A 108 -8.27 3.42 -10.23
C ARG A 108 -9.76 3.29 -9.92
N ALA A 109 -10.14 2.58 -8.85
CA ALA A 109 -11.54 2.45 -8.46
C ALA A 109 -12.16 3.81 -8.04
N ALA A 110 -11.39 4.68 -7.39
CA ALA A 110 -11.89 5.96 -6.88
C ALA A 110 -12.06 7.04 -7.96
N CYS A 111 -11.16 7.05 -8.96
CA CYS A 111 -11.11 8.15 -9.92
C CYS A 111 -10.92 7.74 -11.40
N GLY A 112 -10.67 6.47 -11.69
CA GLY A 112 -10.62 5.92 -13.06
C GLY A 112 -9.25 5.96 -13.75
N GLU A 113 -8.25 6.68 -13.20
CA GLU A 113 -6.92 6.79 -13.80
C GLU A 113 -5.96 5.68 -13.34
N LEU A 114 -4.92 5.41 -14.14
CA LEU A 114 -3.80 4.57 -13.75
C LEU A 114 -2.85 5.34 -12.83
N LEU A 115 -2.36 4.70 -11.78
CA LEU A 115 -1.32 5.27 -10.92
C LEU A 115 0.03 5.25 -11.65
N TYR A 116 0.77 6.36 -11.67
CA TYR A 116 2.10 6.40 -12.30
C TYR A 116 3.19 6.38 -11.23
N VAL A 117 3.95 5.30 -11.17
CA VAL A 117 5.16 5.20 -10.36
C VAL A 117 6.34 5.66 -11.23
N THR A 118 7.08 6.65 -10.77
CA THR A 118 8.16 7.31 -11.55
C THR A 118 9.55 7.03 -11.01
N SER A 119 9.66 6.36 -9.86
CA SER A 119 10.93 5.97 -9.23
C SER A 119 10.69 4.87 -8.20
N LEU A 120 11.66 3.97 -8.04
CA LEU A 120 11.68 2.92 -7.02
C LEU A 120 13.08 2.86 -6.39
N THR A 121 13.66 1.67 -6.21
CA THR A 121 15.04 1.53 -5.75
C THR A 121 15.97 2.29 -6.69
N ARG A 122 16.90 3.07 -6.15
CA ARG A 122 17.93 3.74 -6.96
C ARG A 122 19.26 3.70 -6.22
N PRO A 123 20.27 2.97 -6.71
CA PRO A 123 21.56 2.90 -6.02
C PRO A 123 22.26 4.26 -6.02
N LYS A 124 23.17 4.50 -5.08
CA LYS A 124 23.89 5.78 -4.95
C LYS A 124 24.58 6.23 -6.25
N SER A 125 25.15 5.29 -7.00
CA SER A 125 25.77 5.54 -8.31
C SER A 125 24.83 6.03 -9.41
N HIS A 126 23.51 5.96 -9.20
CA HIS A 126 22.50 6.36 -10.18
C HIS A 126 21.58 7.46 -9.64
N GLN A 127 21.93 8.05 -8.49
CA GLN A 127 21.19 9.19 -7.93
C GLN A 127 21.35 10.41 -8.84
N PRO A 128 20.29 11.23 -9.01
CA PRO A 128 20.41 12.47 -9.74
C PRO A 128 21.38 13.42 -9.00
N ARG A 129 22.01 14.35 -9.73
CA ARG A 129 23.04 15.25 -9.17
C ARG A 129 22.54 16.07 -7.97
N ASN A 130 21.25 16.37 -7.92
CA ASN A 130 20.59 17.13 -6.87
C ASN A 130 19.95 16.26 -5.78
N ALA A 131 20.24 14.96 -5.73
CA ALA A 131 19.71 14.08 -4.69
C ALA A 131 20.25 14.47 -3.31
N SER A 132 19.37 14.47 -2.32
CA SER A 132 19.78 14.60 -0.93
C SER A 132 20.69 13.44 -0.51
N SER A 133 21.74 13.73 0.26
CA SER A 133 22.57 12.70 0.90
C SER A 133 21.79 11.81 1.87
N LYS A 134 20.60 12.26 2.29
CA LYS A 134 19.64 11.54 3.14
C LYS A 134 18.59 10.75 2.35
N SER A 135 18.70 10.64 1.02
CA SER A 135 17.74 9.89 0.18
C SER A 135 17.68 8.42 0.60
N VAL A 136 16.46 7.90 0.78
CA VAL A 136 16.19 6.50 1.13
C VAL A 136 15.87 5.61 -0.08
N HIS A 137 15.83 6.13 -1.30
CA HIS A 137 15.71 5.27 -2.50
C HIS A 137 16.74 4.14 -2.58
N PRO A 138 18.02 4.31 -2.16
CA PRO A 138 18.99 3.23 -2.17
C PRO A 138 18.65 2.04 -1.26
N THR A 139 17.70 2.17 -0.33
CA THR A 139 17.30 1.07 0.58
C THR A 139 16.19 0.19 0.00
N GLY A 140 15.52 0.69 -1.05
CA GLY A 140 14.34 0.08 -1.67
C GLY A 140 13.02 0.30 -0.93
N MET A 141 13.00 1.12 0.13
CA MET A 141 11.78 1.42 0.90
C MET A 141 10.96 2.61 0.34
N ALA A 142 11.48 3.31 -0.67
CA ALA A 142 10.87 4.52 -1.20
C ALA A 142 10.47 4.38 -2.67
N LEU A 143 9.47 5.18 -3.05
CA LEU A 143 8.95 5.32 -4.40
C LEU A 143 8.57 6.77 -4.68
N ASP A 144 8.55 7.15 -5.95
CA ASP A 144 7.99 8.44 -6.39
C ASP A 144 6.72 8.19 -7.19
N LEU A 145 5.68 8.99 -6.94
CA LEU A 145 4.41 8.95 -7.64
C LEU A 145 4.23 10.23 -8.44
N ARG A 146 3.86 10.12 -9.72
CA ARG A 146 3.49 11.30 -10.52
C ARG A 146 2.31 12.01 -9.85
N ARG A 147 2.39 13.33 -9.75
CA ARG A 147 1.25 14.13 -9.32
C ARG A 147 0.16 14.15 -10.39
N PRO A 148 -1.08 13.71 -10.10
CA PRO A 148 -2.16 13.72 -11.09
C PRO A 148 -2.56 15.14 -11.50
N ASN A 149 -2.85 15.32 -12.79
CA ASN A 149 -3.41 16.57 -13.31
C ASN A 149 -4.89 16.70 -12.94
N ASN A 150 -5.63 15.58 -13.01
CA ASN A 150 -7.02 15.46 -12.61
C ASN A 150 -7.19 15.78 -11.12
N SER A 151 -8.03 16.78 -10.81
CA SER A 151 -8.22 17.28 -9.45
C SER A 151 -8.83 16.22 -8.53
N ARG A 152 -9.82 15.44 -9.00
CA ARG A 152 -10.45 14.37 -8.21
C ARG A 152 -9.44 13.29 -7.83
N CYS A 153 -8.65 12.82 -8.80
CA CYS A 153 -7.60 11.84 -8.55
C CYS A 153 -6.52 12.37 -7.60
N ARG A 154 -6.12 13.63 -7.80
CA ARG A 154 -5.13 14.29 -6.95
C ARG A 154 -5.62 14.41 -5.52
N THR A 155 -6.82 14.95 -5.30
CA THR A 155 -7.40 15.10 -3.96
C THR A 155 -7.52 13.75 -3.27
N TRP A 156 -8.01 12.72 -3.97
CA TRP A 156 -8.08 11.37 -3.41
C TRP A 156 -6.71 10.83 -3.00
N LEU A 157 -5.70 10.96 -3.87
CA LEU A 157 -4.34 10.47 -3.58
C LEU A 157 -3.72 11.23 -2.39
N GLU A 158 -3.82 12.56 -2.38
CA GLU A 158 -3.30 13.37 -1.27
C GLU A 158 -3.98 13.02 0.06
N SER A 159 -5.30 12.84 0.08
CA SER A 159 -6.02 12.41 1.28
C SER A 159 -5.57 11.03 1.79
N VAL A 160 -5.37 10.06 0.89
CA VAL A 160 -4.88 8.72 1.28
C VAL A 160 -3.45 8.78 1.81
N LEU A 161 -2.56 9.53 1.16
CA LEU A 161 -1.17 9.68 1.62
C LEU A 161 -1.13 10.34 3.01
N MET A 162 -1.90 11.40 3.24
CA MET A 162 -1.99 12.07 4.53
C MET A 162 -2.55 11.14 5.63
N GLN A 163 -3.56 10.33 5.33
CA GLN A 163 -4.12 9.39 6.30
C GLN A 163 -3.12 8.28 6.69
N LEU A 164 -2.36 7.77 5.72
CA LEU A 164 -1.34 6.75 5.98
C LEU A 164 -0.14 7.33 6.74
N GLU A 165 0.22 8.59 6.47
CA GLU A 165 1.21 9.31 7.25
C GLU A 165 0.75 9.54 8.70
N GLY A 166 -0.51 9.97 8.90
CA GLY A 166 -1.12 10.08 10.23
C GLY A 166 -1.22 8.74 10.98
N SER A 167 -1.30 7.63 10.23
CA SER A 167 -1.24 6.27 10.78
C SER A 167 0.19 5.79 11.10
N GLY A 168 1.22 6.59 10.79
CA GLY A 168 2.63 6.29 11.06
C GLY A 168 3.21 5.14 10.23
N VAL A 169 2.68 4.89 9.03
CA VAL A 169 3.13 3.77 8.17
C VAL A 169 3.97 4.21 6.96
N LEU A 170 4.03 5.52 6.70
CA LEU A 170 4.85 6.12 5.66
C LEU A 170 5.10 7.60 5.98
N GLU A 171 6.00 8.21 5.20
CA GLU A 171 6.15 9.65 5.06
C GLU A 171 5.93 10.03 3.60
N ALA A 172 5.11 11.05 3.33
CA ALA A 172 4.85 11.53 1.97
C ALA A 172 5.18 13.03 1.83
N THR A 173 6.01 13.36 0.85
CA THR A 173 6.41 14.74 0.56
C THR A 173 6.03 15.11 -0.86
N ARG A 174 5.32 16.24 -1.02
CA ARG A 174 5.03 16.85 -2.32
C ARG A 174 6.24 17.65 -2.79
N GLU A 175 6.86 17.18 -3.85
CA GLU A 175 7.97 17.83 -4.54
C GLU A 175 7.47 18.76 -5.63
N ARG A 176 8.15 19.91 -5.81
CA ARG A 176 7.68 20.97 -6.72
C ARG A 176 8.22 20.85 -8.14
N ARG A 177 9.45 20.36 -8.33
CA ARG A 177 10.15 20.38 -9.62
C ARG A 177 10.97 19.10 -9.87
N PRO A 178 10.51 18.20 -10.76
CA PRO A 178 9.16 18.16 -11.34
C PRO A 178 8.08 17.88 -10.26
N PRO A 179 6.80 18.20 -10.47
CA PRO A 179 5.75 17.89 -9.51
C PRO A 179 5.53 16.38 -9.33
N HIS A 180 5.85 15.86 -8.16
CA HIS A 180 5.62 14.45 -7.79
C HIS A 180 5.44 14.31 -6.27
N TYR A 181 5.05 13.14 -5.82
CA TYR A 181 5.08 12.78 -4.40
C TYR A 181 6.23 11.81 -4.18
N HIS A 182 7.16 12.18 -3.32
CA HIS A 182 8.11 11.25 -2.73
C HIS A 182 7.43 10.52 -1.58
N VAL A 183 7.48 9.19 -1.57
CA VAL A 183 6.89 8.37 -0.52
C VAL A 183 7.96 7.43 0.04
N ALA A 184 8.19 7.50 1.34
CA ALA A 184 9.04 6.55 2.08
C ALA A 184 8.13 5.66 2.93
N LEU A 185 7.98 4.40 2.52
CA LEU A 185 7.17 3.43 3.25
C LEU A 185 7.96 2.91 4.46
N PHE A 186 7.30 2.73 5.60
CA PHE A 186 7.89 2.10 6.79
C PHE A 186 7.48 0.62 6.81
N PRO A 187 8.34 -0.32 6.36
CA PRO A 187 7.86 -1.63 5.90
C PRO A 187 7.18 -2.47 6.99
N SER A 188 7.77 -2.59 8.19
CA SER A 188 7.14 -3.36 9.27
C SER A 188 5.85 -2.72 9.78
N GLN A 189 5.79 -1.38 9.83
CA GLN A 189 4.62 -0.62 10.24
C GLN A 189 3.49 -0.81 9.22
N TYR A 190 3.81 -0.70 7.93
CA TYR A 190 2.85 -0.92 6.85
C TYR A 190 2.35 -2.37 6.79
N ALA A 191 3.24 -3.35 6.92
CA ALA A 191 2.86 -4.76 6.99
C ALA A 191 1.91 -5.02 8.18
N SER A 192 2.22 -4.46 9.36
CA SER A 192 1.37 -4.58 10.54
C SER A 192 0.02 -3.87 10.36
N TYR A 193 0.01 -2.73 9.66
CA TYR A 193 -1.21 -2.00 9.33
C TYR A 193 -2.11 -2.83 8.40
N VAL A 194 -1.56 -3.40 7.33
CA VAL A 194 -2.31 -4.27 6.42
C VAL A 194 -2.83 -5.50 7.14
N ALA A 195 -2.01 -6.17 7.97
CA ALA A 195 -2.44 -7.33 8.75
C ALA A 195 -3.61 -7.00 9.70
N ARG A 196 -3.61 -5.83 10.34
CA ARG A 196 -4.74 -5.37 11.17
C ARG A 196 -6.00 -5.10 10.34
N LEU A 197 -5.86 -4.55 9.13
CA LEU A 197 -7.00 -4.35 8.23
C LEU A 197 -7.59 -5.69 7.77
N GLU A 198 -6.74 -6.64 7.43
CA GLU A 198 -7.14 -7.99 7.01
C GLU A 198 -7.83 -8.74 8.17
N ALA A 199 -7.25 -8.73 9.36
CA ALA A 199 -7.88 -9.32 10.55
C ALA A 199 -9.26 -8.69 10.88
N ARG A 200 -9.40 -7.37 10.71
CA ARG A 200 -10.69 -6.68 10.86
C ARG A 200 -11.69 -7.08 9.77
N ALA A 201 -11.22 -7.30 8.54
CA ALA A 201 -12.07 -7.73 7.43
C ALA A 201 -12.51 -9.20 7.58
N GLU A 202 -11.64 -10.08 8.08
CA GLU A 202 -11.96 -11.49 8.36
C GLU A 202 -13.03 -11.63 9.44
N ASN A 203 -13.06 -10.72 10.42
CA ASN A 203 -13.98 -10.78 11.55
C ASN A 203 -15.27 -9.97 11.35
N ARG A 204 -15.55 -9.48 10.13
CA ARG A 204 -16.82 -8.80 9.83
C ARG A 204 -17.93 -9.83 9.69
N THR A 205 -18.93 -9.75 10.55
CA THR A 205 -20.16 -10.53 10.44
C THR A 205 -21.36 -9.64 10.18
N TYR A 206 -22.28 -10.10 9.34
CA TYR A 206 -23.56 -9.46 9.10
C TYR A 206 -24.69 -10.37 9.59
N ARG A 207 -25.62 -9.80 10.36
CA ARG A 207 -26.85 -10.49 10.74
C ARG A 207 -27.91 -10.21 9.69
N VAL A 208 -28.33 -11.25 8.97
CA VAL A 208 -29.36 -11.18 7.93
C VAL A 208 -30.65 -10.60 8.52
N ALA A 209 -31.17 -9.55 7.90
CA ALA A 209 -32.45 -8.95 8.22
C ALA A 209 -33.58 -9.59 7.41
N VAL A 210 -34.82 -9.34 7.82
CA VAL A 210 -36.00 -9.75 7.04
C VAL A 210 -35.98 -9.04 5.68
N GLY A 211 -36.12 -9.81 4.61
CA GLY A 211 -36.12 -9.30 3.23
C GLY A 211 -34.74 -9.17 2.58
N ASP A 212 -33.64 -9.45 3.30
CA ASP A 212 -32.31 -9.42 2.71
C ASP A 212 -32.11 -10.51 1.65
N THR A 213 -31.38 -10.15 0.60
CA THR A 213 -30.85 -11.10 -0.38
C THR A 213 -29.32 -11.13 -0.30
N LEU A 214 -28.70 -12.25 -0.71
CA LEU A 214 -27.23 -12.29 -0.85
C LEU A 214 -26.71 -11.20 -1.78
N TRP A 215 -27.49 -10.82 -2.81
CA TRP A 215 -27.09 -9.79 -3.76
C TRP A 215 -27.04 -8.40 -3.11
N ASP A 216 -28.05 -8.04 -2.33
CA ASP A 216 -28.08 -6.76 -1.62
C ASP A 216 -26.99 -6.66 -0.56
N ILE A 217 -26.77 -7.74 0.20
CA ILE A 217 -25.68 -7.81 1.17
C ILE A 217 -24.33 -7.70 0.46
N ALA A 218 -24.10 -8.49 -0.59
CA ALA A 218 -22.85 -8.48 -1.34
C ALA A 218 -22.54 -7.09 -1.90
N ARG A 219 -23.55 -6.44 -2.51
CA ARG A 219 -23.44 -5.07 -3.03
C ARG A 219 -23.15 -4.05 -1.92
N LYS A 220 -23.87 -4.13 -0.79
CA LYS A 220 -23.69 -3.24 0.37
C LYS A 220 -22.26 -3.29 0.93
N TYR A 221 -21.65 -4.47 0.94
CA TYR A 221 -20.33 -4.69 1.51
C TYR A 221 -19.20 -4.77 0.48
N GLY A 222 -19.49 -4.57 -0.81
CA GLY A 222 -18.48 -4.58 -1.87
C GLY A 222 -17.81 -5.95 -2.09
N VAL A 223 -18.53 -7.05 -1.86
CA VAL A 223 -18.06 -8.42 -2.12
C VAL A 223 -18.87 -9.05 -3.25
N SER A 224 -18.38 -10.13 -3.86
CA SER A 224 -19.19 -10.89 -4.82
C SER A 224 -20.11 -11.87 -4.09
N VAL A 225 -21.26 -12.19 -4.70
CA VAL A 225 -22.17 -13.23 -4.19
C VAL A 225 -21.46 -14.59 -4.12
N SER A 226 -20.57 -14.89 -5.08
CA SER A 226 -19.78 -16.12 -5.08
C SER A 226 -18.83 -16.21 -3.89
N SER A 227 -18.08 -15.14 -3.61
CA SER A 227 -17.21 -15.02 -2.43
C SER A 227 -18.01 -15.18 -1.13
N LEU A 228 -19.15 -14.47 -1.04
CA LEU A 228 -20.02 -14.51 0.12
C LEU A 228 -20.57 -15.92 0.38
N ARG A 229 -20.97 -16.63 -0.68
CA ARG A 229 -21.42 -18.03 -0.59
C ARG A 229 -20.32 -18.97 -0.16
N GLN A 230 -19.17 -18.91 -0.82
CA GLN A 230 -18.04 -19.80 -0.54
C GLN A 230 -17.57 -19.66 0.90
N ARG A 231 -17.45 -18.42 1.39
CA ARG A 231 -17.02 -18.15 2.77
C ARG A 231 -17.99 -18.69 3.81
N ASN A 232 -19.28 -18.67 3.50
CA ASN A 232 -20.35 -19.09 4.41
C ASN A 232 -20.85 -20.51 4.14
N ASN A 233 -20.13 -21.29 3.31
CA ASN A 233 -20.50 -22.64 2.92
C ASN A 233 -21.95 -22.76 2.38
N LEU A 234 -22.40 -21.76 1.61
CA LEU A 234 -23.77 -21.73 1.05
C LEU A 234 -23.82 -22.38 -0.33
N SER A 235 -24.56 -23.48 -0.45
CA SER A 235 -24.79 -24.19 -1.71
C SER A 235 -25.74 -23.47 -2.68
N GLY A 236 -26.48 -22.47 -2.21
CA GLY A 236 -27.41 -21.66 -3.01
C GLY A 236 -27.54 -20.22 -2.52
N SER A 237 -28.63 -19.56 -2.89
CA SER A 237 -28.89 -18.15 -2.53
C SER A 237 -29.78 -17.96 -1.30
N THR A 238 -30.24 -19.06 -0.69
CA THR A 238 -31.15 -19.02 0.46
C THR A 238 -30.40 -18.60 1.72
N ILE A 239 -30.91 -17.57 2.39
CA ILE A 239 -30.47 -17.08 3.70
C ILE A 239 -31.70 -16.85 4.58
N ARG A 240 -31.52 -16.92 5.90
CA ARG A 240 -32.62 -16.75 6.86
C ARG A 240 -32.40 -15.50 7.72
N PRO A 241 -33.47 -14.74 8.06
CA PRO A 241 -33.36 -13.67 9.05
C PRO A 241 -32.73 -14.18 10.35
N GLY A 242 -31.81 -13.41 10.92
CA GLY A 242 -31.03 -13.75 12.10
C GLY A 242 -29.75 -14.54 11.82
N GLN A 243 -29.58 -15.13 10.63
CA GLN A 243 -28.35 -15.84 10.23
C GLN A 243 -27.15 -14.90 10.24
N LEU A 244 -26.02 -15.37 10.78
CA LEU A 244 -24.77 -14.63 10.72
C LEU A 244 -23.99 -15.06 9.47
N LEU A 245 -23.64 -14.08 8.64
CA LEU A 245 -22.77 -14.27 7.49
C LEU A 245 -21.41 -13.62 7.76
N GLN A 246 -20.33 -14.35 7.52
CA GLN A 246 -18.98 -13.81 7.45
C GLN A 246 -18.82 -13.02 6.15
N ILE A 247 -18.49 -11.75 6.30
CA ILE A 247 -18.31 -10.78 5.22
C ILE A 247 -16.81 -10.49 5.09
N SER A 248 -16.08 -11.35 4.38
CA SER A 248 -14.68 -11.10 4.04
C SER A 248 -14.56 -10.48 2.64
N SER A 249 -13.90 -9.33 2.54
CA SER A 249 -13.33 -8.87 1.27
C SER A 249 -12.01 -9.60 1.06
N TRP A 250 -11.96 -10.54 0.13
CA TRP A 250 -10.70 -11.12 -0.32
C TRP A 250 -9.96 -10.10 -1.19
#